data_AF-A0A2U3Q9U3-F1
#
_entry.id   AF-A0A2U3Q9U3-F1
#
_cell.length_a   1.000
_cell.length_b   1.000
_cell.length_c   1.000
_cell.angle_alpha   90.00
_cell.angle_beta   90.00
_cell.angle_gamma   90.00
#
_symmetry.space_group_name_H-M   'P 1'
#
loop_
_entity.id
_entity.type
_entity.pdbx_description
1 polymer ?
#
loop_
_entity_poly.entity_id
_entity_poly.type
_entity_poly.pdbx_seq_one_letter_code
_entity_poly.pdbx_strand_id
1 'polypeptide(L)'
;MEFSYQRANTSAIGLTKSVNSGQDKGGRWRHHTVCGMLMHSSLAVTVEGLPLALAAVKFWTRKTFKGTAQLKKKINPIRVPIEKESVRLLDNLRQSIERLGQPERCFISVTAKATSTNCIA
;
A
#
# COMPACT_ATOMS: atom_id res chain seq x y z
N MET A 1 3.58 6.71 17.07
CA MET A 1 4.40 7.36 16.03
C MET A 1 3.48 7.79 14.90
N GLU A 2 3.45 9.07 14.59
CA GLU A 2 2.68 9.63 13.49
C GLU A 2 3.66 10.12 12.42
N PHE A 3 3.47 9.71 11.17
CA PHE A 3 4.26 10.17 10.04
C PHE A 3 3.39 11.10 9.20
N SER A 4 3.70 12.39 9.19
CA SER A 4 3.01 13.38 8.36
C SER A 4 3.91 13.77 7.18
N TYR A 5 3.35 13.69 5.97
CA TYR A 5 4.01 14.14 4.75
C TYR A 5 3.14 15.20 4.09
N GLN A 6 3.60 16.46 4.11
CA GLN A 6 2.96 17.56 3.41
C GLN A 6 3.60 17.74 2.04
N ARG A 7 2.76 17.90 1.00
CA ARG A 7 3.18 17.95 -0.39
C ARG A 7 3.22 19.38 -0.94
N ALA A 8 4.15 19.64 -1.85
CA ALA A 8 4.22 20.90 -2.60
C ALA A 8 3.39 20.89 -3.90
N ASN A 9 3.24 19.74 -4.58
CA ASN A 9 2.48 19.64 -5.84
C ASN A 9 1.64 18.35 -5.88
N THR A 10 0.37 18.47 -6.27
CA THR A 10 -0.60 17.36 -6.30
C THR A 10 -0.34 16.36 -7.43
N SER A 11 0.22 16.82 -8.54
CA SER A 11 0.55 16.00 -9.72
C SER A 11 1.88 15.25 -9.61
N ALA A 12 2.71 15.60 -8.63
CA ALA A 12 4.03 14.97 -8.41
C ALA A 12 3.94 13.61 -7.69
N ILE A 13 2.78 13.25 -7.13
CA ILE A 13 2.58 11.99 -6.40
C ILE A 13 1.76 11.03 -7.25
N GLY A 14 2.08 9.74 -7.17
CA GLY A 14 1.36 8.70 -7.91
C GLY A 14 -0.09 8.48 -7.45
N LEU A 15 -0.76 7.58 -8.15
CA LEU A 15 -2.18 7.25 -7.98
C LEU A 15 -2.34 6.06 -7.03
N THR A 16 -3.28 6.14 -6.09
CA THR A 16 -3.54 5.07 -5.11
C THR A 16 -4.77 4.25 -5.49
N LYS A 17 -5.91 4.92 -5.74
CA LYS A 17 -7.18 4.28 -6.11
C LYS A 17 -8.05 5.22 -6.96
N SER A 18 -8.91 4.63 -7.79
CA SER A 18 -10.04 5.34 -8.41
C SER A 18 -11.27 5.14 -7.53
N VAL A 19 -11.97 6.22 -7.22
CA VAL A 19 -13.18 6.23 -6.40
C VAL A 19 -14.34 6.84 -7.18
N ASN A 20 -15.54 6.37 -6.89
CA ASN A 20 -16.76 7.01 -7.37
C ASN A 20 -17.12 8.13 -6.39
N SER A 21 -17.27 9.35 -6.89
CA SER A 21 -17.60 10.55 -6.09
C SER A 21 -19.06 10.97 -6.25
N GLY A 22 -19.94 10.02 -6.61
CA GLY A 22 -21.37 10.24 -6.79
C GLY A 22 -21.75 10.64 -8.21
N GLN A 23 -23.05 10.89 -8.40
CA GLN A 23 -23.60 11.37 -9.66
C GLN A 23 -23.54 12.90 -9.72
N ASP A 24 -23.30 13.43 -10.92
CA ASP A 24 -23.51 14.85 -11.18
C ASP A 24 -25.00 15.20 -11.27
N LYS A 25 -25.30 16.51 -11.40
CA LYS A 25 -26.68 17.00 -11.55
C LYS A 25 -27.41 16.42 -12.78
N GLY A 26 -26.69 15.83 -13.74
CA GLY A 26 -27.22 15.16 -14.92
C GLY A 26 -27.21 13.62 -14.81
N GLY A 27 -26.98 13.05 -13.63
CA GLY A 27 -26.98 11.61 -13.38
C GLY A 27 -25.72 10.86 -13.82
N ARG A 28 -24.68 11.54 -14.33
CA ARG A 28 -23.43 10.88 -14.74
C ARG A 28 -22.55 10.60 -13.53
N TRP A 29 -22.04 9.37 -13.44
CA TRP A 29 -21.11 8.96 -12.39
C TRP A 29 -19.75 9.66 -12.56
N ARG A 30 -19.30 10.35 -11.51
CA ARG A 30 -17.98 10.99 -11.48
C ARG A 30 -16.96 10.03 -10.86
N HIS A 31 -15.90 9.74 -11.62
CA HIS A 31 -14.74 9.03 -11.12
C HIS A 31 -13.64 10.02 -10.76
N HIS A 32 -13.15 9.96 -9.53
CA HIS A 32 -11.98 10.71 -9.09
C HIS A 32 -10.82 9.76 -8.87
N THR A 33 -9.63 10.20 -9.25
CA THR A 33 -8.41 9.48 -8.90
C THR A 33 -7.82 10.07 -7.65
N VAL A 34 -7.63 9.24 -6.63
CA VAL A 34 -6.94 9.61 -5.42
C VAL A 34 -5.44 9.51 -5.67
N CYS A 35 -4.73 10.59 -5.39
CA CYS A 35 -3.28 10.67 -5.38
C CYS A 35 -2.75 10.33 -3.98
N GLY A 36 -1.58 9.69 -3.92
CA GLY A 36 -0.95 9.31 -2.66
C GLY A 36 0.20 8.31 -2.83
N MET A 37 0.81 7.96 -1.71
CA MET A 37 1.83 6.93 -1.63
C MET A 37 1.25 5.69 -0.97
N LEU A 38 1.69 4.53 -1.43
CA LEU A 38 1.37 3.25 -0.82
C LEU A 38 2.56 2.84 0.05
N MET A 39 2.27 2.14 1.14
CA MET A 39 3.27 1.77 2.14
C MET A 39 2.99 0.36 2.69
N HIS A 40 4.07 -0.38 2.91
CA HIS A 40 4.10 -1.55 3.78
C HIS A 40 5.10 -1.30 4.88
N SER A 41 4.68 -1.53 6.11
CA SER A 41 5.52 -1.47 7.30
C SER A 41 5.45 -2.78 8.06
N SER A 42 6.61 -3.22 8.55
CA SER A 42 6.73 -4.22 9.60
C SER A 42 7.06 -3.52 10.90
N LEU A 43 6.32 -3.83 11.96
CA LEU A 43 6.50 -3.30 13.30
C LEU A 43 6.94 -4.45 14.21
N ALA A 44 8.03 -4.26 14.93
CA ALA A 44 8.46 -5.18 15.98
C ALA A 44 7.76 -4.82 17.29
N VAL A 45 7.12 -5.82 17.90
CA VAL A 45 6.44 -5.70 19.19
C VAL A 45 6.90 -6.82 20.11
N THR A 46 6.92 -6.57 21.41
CA THR A 46 7.14 -7.62 22.40
C THR A 46 5.89 -8.52 22.49
N VAL A 47 6.03 -9.68 23.15
CA VAL A 47 4.91 -10.60 23.39
C VAL A 47 3.79 -9.94 24.21
N GLU A 48 4.13 -8.95 25.02
CA GLU A 48 3.18 -8.15 25.82
C GLU A 48 2.51 -7.03 25.01
N GLY A 49 2.86 -6.88 23.73
CA GLY A 49 2.30 -5.86 22.84
C GLY A 49 3.00 -4.50 22.92
N LEU A 50 4.16 -4.40 23.60
CA LEU A 50 4.94 -3.16 23.64
C LEU A 50 5.64 -2.94 22.29
N PRO A 51 5.40 -1.83 21.58
CA PRO A 51 6.09 -1.55 20.32
C PRO A 51 7.55 -1.21 20.58
N LEU A 52 8.46 -1.95 19.91
CA LEU A 52 9.88 -1.69 19.96
C LEU A 52 10.26 -0.63 18.93
N ALA A 53 10.05 -0.94 17.65
CA ALA A 53 10.37 -0.06 16.53
C ALA A 53 9.80 -0.59 15.21
N LEU A 54 9.86 0.24 14.16
CA LEU A 54 9.66 -0.21 12.77
C LEU A 54 10.85 -1.05 12.31
N ALA A 55 10.61 -2.30 11.94
CA ALA A 55 11.64 -3.20 11.43
C ALA A 55 11.99 -2.86 9.97
N ALA A 56 10.99 -2.65 9.13
CA ALA A 56 11.18 -2.25 7.73
C ALA A 56 9.98 -1.46 7.22
N VAL A 57 10.23 -0.49 6.34
CA VAL A 57 9.18 0.26 5.64
C VAL A 57 9.53 0.36 4.16
N LYS A 58 8.55 0.09 3.29
CA LYS A 58 8.68 0.25 1.85
C LYS A 58 7.58 1.16 1.34
N PHE A 59 7.97 2.27 0.72
CA PHE A 59 7.06 3.18 0.03
C PHE A 59 7.09 2.95 -1.47
N TRP A 60 5.95 3.17 -2.13
CA TRP A 60 5.90 3.20 -3.59
C TRP A 60 4.73 4.03 -4.10
N THR A 61 4.86 4.50 -5.33
CA THR A 61 3.83 5.25 -6.07
C THR A 61 3.49 4.51 -7.36
N ARG A 62 2.28 4.73 -7.90
CA ARG A 62 1.92 4.23 -9.24
C ARG A 62 1.75 5.41 -10.19
N LYS A 63 2.42 5.40 -11.33
CA LYS A 63 2.22 6.45 -12.35
C LYS A 63 0.86 6.33 -13.03
N THR A 64 0.43 5.11 -13.32
CA THR A 64 -0.84 4.81 -13.99
C THR A 64 -1.48 3.55 -13.41
N PHE A 65 -2.81 3.44 -13.51
CA PHE A 65 -3.51 2.18 -13.23
C PHE A 65 -3.35 1.23 -14.42
N LYS A 66 -2.80 0.04 -14.19
CA LYS A 66 -2.48 -0.92 -15.26
C LYS A 66 -3.70 -1.62 -15.92
N GLY A 67 -4.92 -1.07 -15.81
CA GLY A 67 -6.13 -1.61 -16.47
C GLY A 67 -6.45 -3.08 -16.15
N THR A 68 -5.84 -3.66 -15.12
CA THR A 68 -5.76 -5.12 -14.96
C THR A 68 -7.10 -5.75 -14.60
N ALA A 69 -8.10 -4.96 -14.20
CA ALA A 69 -9.46 -5.42 -13.95
C ALA A 69 -10.12 -6.03 -15.19
N GLN A 70 -9.86 -5.47 -16.38
CA GLN A 70 -10.36 -6.01 -17.65
C GLN A 70 -9.68 -7.35 -17.98
N LEU A 71 -8.41 -7.51 -17.59
CA LEU A 71 -7.62 -8.72 -17.80
C LEU A 71 -7.99 -9.84 -16.82
N LYS A 72 -8.47 -9.53 -15.60
CA LYS A 72 -8.87 -10.53 -14.59
C LYS A 72 -9.93 -11.51 -15.09
N LYS A 73 -10.79 -11.10 -16.03
CA LYS A 73 -11.83 -11.97 -16.61
C LYS A 73 -11.29 -12.96 -17.64
N LYS A 74 -10.14 -12.66 -18.26
CA LYS A 74 -9.55 -13.45 -19.36
C LYS A 74 -8.33 -14.25 -18.92
N ILE A 75 -7.58 -13.75 -17.95
CA ILE A 75 -6.29 -14.30 -17.52
C ILE A 75 -6.32 -14.40 -15.99
N ASN A 76 -5.83 -15.52 -15.46
CA ASN A 76 -5.67 -15.70 -14.02
C ASN A 76 -4.91 -14.49 -13.42
N PRO A 77 -5.44 -13.82 -12.37
CA PRO A 77 -4.80 -12.67 -11.73
C PRO A 77 -3.33 -12.89 -11.33
N ILE A 78 -2.94 -14.15 -11.06
CA ILE A 78 -1.55 -14.49 -10.74
C ILE A 78 -0.60 -14.28 -11.95
N ARG A 79 -1.09 -14.42 -13.17
CA ARG A 79 -0.27 -14.37 -14.40
C ARG A 79 -0.19 -12.97 -15.02
N VAL A 80 -0.83 -11.97 -14.42
CA VAL A 80 -0.75 -10.59 -14.92
C VAL A 80 0.67 -10.06 -14.64
N PRO A 81 1.41 -9.54 -15.64
CA PRO A 81 2.79 -9.09 -15.51
C PRO A 81 2.87 -7.74 -14.77
N ILE A 82 2.57 -7.78 -13.49
CA ILE A 82 2.66 -6.66 -12.56
C ILE A 82 3.38 -7.12 -11.31
N GLU A 83 4.14 -6.20 -10.71
CA GLU A 83 4.62 -6.40 -9.37
C GLU A 83 3.44 -6.40 -8.40
N LYS A 84 3.28 -7.49 -7.65
CA LYS A 84 2.17 -7.68 -6.74
C LYS A 84 2.52 -7.21 -5.34
N GLU A 85 1.47 -6.84 -4.61
CA GLU A 85 1.56 -6.50 -3.20
C GLU A 85 2.17 -7.63 -2.35
N SER A 86 1.83 -8.88 -2.65
CA SER A 86 2.39 -10.06 -1.97
C SER A 86 3.91 -10.19 -2.12
N VAL A 87 4.47 -9.82 -3.28
CA VAL A 87 5.93 -9.85 -3.48
C VAL A 87 6.60 -8.76 -2.66
N ARG A 88 6.02 -7.56 -2.64
CA ARG A 88 6.54 -6.45 -1.82
C ARG A 88 6.47 -6.73 -0.33
N LEU A 89 5.44 -7.44 0.12
CA LEU A 89 5.34 -7.92 1.49
C LEU A 89 6.48 -8.87 1.83
N LEU A 90 6.76 -9.86 0.96
CA LEU A 90 7.87 -10.79 1.17
C LEU A 90 9.23 -10.07 1.24
N ASP A 91 9.48 -9.07 0.41
CA ASP A 91 10.69 -8.27 0.49
C ASP A 91 10.81 -7.52 1.81
N ASN A 92 9.70 -6.93 2.29
CA ASN A 92 9.67 -6.21 3.55
C ASN A 92 9.89 -7.15 4.75
N LEU A 93 9.36 -8.38 4.68
CA LEU A 93 9.61 -9.42 5.67
C LEU A 93 11.07 -9.87 5.69
N ARG A 94 11.69 -10.09 4.52
CA ARG A 94 13.11 -10.44 4.42
C ARG A 94 14.00 -9.36 5.04
N GLN A 95 13.75 -8.09 4.70
CA GLN A 95 14.48 -6.96 5.30
C GLN A 95 14.28 -6.87 6.81
N SER A 96 13.08 -7.18 7.30
CA SER A 96 12.80 -7.17 8.74
C SER A 96 13.56 -8.27 9.46
N ILE A 97 13.58 -9.49 8.92
CA ILE A 97 14.34 -10.61 9.48
C ILE A 97 15.84 -10.30 9.49
N GLU A 98 16.37 -9.80 8.38
CA GLU A 98 17.78 -9.42 8.26
C GLU A 98 18.18 -8.38 9.31
N ARG A 99 17.34 -7.37 9.53
CA ARG A 99 17.59 -6.31 10.53
C ARG A 99 17.46 -6.79 11.97
N LEU A 100 16.54 -7.71 12.24
CA LEU A 100 16.34 -8.25 13.60
C LEU A 100 17.43 -9.27 13.96
N GLY A 101 18.06 -9.91 12.98
CA GLY A 101 19.24 -10.77 13.16
C GLY A 101 19.00 -12.09 13.92
N GLN A 102 17.80 -12.31 14.47
CA GLN A 102 17.42 -13.48 15.25
C GLN A 102 16.01 -13.98 14.87
N PRO A 103 15.78 -14.43 13.62
CA PRO A 103 14.46 -14.84 13.14
C PRO A 103 13.80 -15.92 13.99
N GLU A 104 14.58 -16.83 14.58
CA GLU A 104 14.11 -17.92 15.44
C GLU A 104 13.42 -17.44 16.73
N ARG A 105 13.63 -16.18 17.12
CA ARG A 105 12.98 -15.55 18.29
C ARG A 105 11.79 -14.67 17.92
N CYS A 106 11.47 -14.55 16.63
CA CYS A 106 10.43 -13.67 16.14
C CYS A 106 9.21 -14.46 15.67
N PHE A 107 8.04 -14.12 16.23
CA PHE A 107 6.77 -14.52 15.63
C PHE A 107 6.32 -13.45 14.63
N ILE A 108 6.11 -13.83 13.37
CA ILE A 108 5.67 -12.91 12.32
C ILE A 108 4.16 -13.02 12.18
N SER A 109 3.46 -11.97 12.62
CA SER A 109 2.03 -11.80 12.34
C SER A 109 1.82 -10.84 11.16
N VAL A 110 0.92 -11.20 10.25
CA VAL A 110 0.55 -10.35 9.10
C VAL A 110 -0.89 -9.90 9.28
N THR A 111 -1.09 -8.60 9.42
CA THR A 111 -2.43 -7.99 9.52
C THR A 111 -2.86 -7.36 8.21
N ALA A 112 -4.18 -7.29 7.99
CA ALA A 112 -4.74 -6.73 6.76
C ALA A 112 -4.51 -5.21 6.66
N LYS A 113 -4.45 -4.74 5.42
CA LYS A 113 -4.03 -3.41 4.95
C LYS A 113 -4.68 -2.22 5.69
N ALA A 114 -3.88 -1.43 6.42
CA ALA A 114 -4.26 -0.08 6.85
C ALA A 114 -4.04 0.91 5.70
N THR A 115 -5.06 1.70 5.34
CA THR A 115 -4.95 2.72 4.28
C THR A 115 -4.80 4.10 4.92
N SER A 116 -3.64 4.74 4.76
CA SER A 116 -3.41 6.12 5.24
C SER A 116 -4.08 7.15 4.32
N THR A 117 -4.71 8.12 4.99
CA THR A 117 -5.43 9.35 4.62
C THR A 117 -5.43 9.84 3.16
N ASN A 118 -6.63 10.13 2.64
CA ASN A 118 -6.89 10.60 1.27
C ASN A 118 -6.89 12.14 1.19
N CYS A 119 -6.32 12.72 0.12
CA CYS A 119 -6.76 14.02 -0.40
C CYS A 119 -7.54 13.76 -1.69
N ILE A 120 -8.79 14.20 -1.74
CA ILE A 120 -9.59 14.21 -2.96
C ILE A 120 -9.03 15.33 -3.84
N ALA A 121 -8.71 15.02 -5.10
CA ALA A 121 -8.43 16.02 -6.12
C ALA A 121 -9.72 16.31 -6.90
#